data_AF-A0A2T0JGB7-F1
#
_entry.id   AF-A0A2T0JGB7-F1
#
_cell.length_a   1.000
_cell.length_b   1.000
_cell.length_c   1.000
_cell.angle_alpha   90.00
_cell.angle_beta   90.00
_cell.angle_gamma   90.00
#
_symmetry.space_group_name_H-M   'P 1'
#
loop_
_entity.id
_entity.type
_entity.pdbx_description
1 polymer ?
#
loop_
_entity_poly.entity_id
_entity_poly.type
_entity_poly.pdbx_seq_one_letter_code
_entity_poly.pdbx_strand_id
1 'polypeptide(L)'
;MPRKAWSVVAGITLSAVAGAGAIASPAQAASSGIASVTSSTKVQYKAASGKQNRVVITRSGRTITIDDRVPVSAGKGCKKVKGDKTRVTCTTKKAPSRVTIYTYDRNDVIVNNTDVRMSAFSGSGSDTVTGGSRGDAIQAGSGNDKADGRGGMDTLWGMTGNDTLRGGTGDDQLWALEGNDRLHGDAGNDDLNGGQGRDHLDGGDGIDWLYGDSPHEGTPAADVMLGGSGSDFVHYAGYTKALVIDADGARGDDGQAGEHDTIGADVESLLGGSGNDRITGNAGNGSFSGGDGNDVIHGGAGVDSIDGGEGKDKLYGDADDDFLHGGDYDKQVADLLDGGGNEVTGDHCEKAAKDILVRCEY
;
A
#
# COMPACT_ATOMS: atom_id res chain seq x y z
N MET A 1 7.52 -24.46 28.90
CA MET A 1 6.13 -24.17 28.49
C MET A 1 6.22 -23.12 27.39
N PRO A 2 6.03 -23.47 26.11
CA PRO A 2 6.35 -22.56 25.02
C PRO A 2 5.23 -21.52 24.89
N ARG A 3 5.61 -20.24 24.97
CA ARG A 3 4.75 -19.11 24.59
C ARG A 3 5.15 -18.71 23.18
N LYS A 4 4.18 -18.80 22.27
CA LYS A 4 4.26 -18.37 20.88
C LYS A 4 4.62 -16.88 20.84
N ALA A 5 5.76 -16.55 20.25
CA ALA A 5 6.07 -15.20 19.80
C ALA A 5 5.27 -14.93 18.51
N TRP A 6 4.81 -13.70 18.37
CA TRP A 6 3.92 -13.24 17.31
C TRP A 6 4.63 -13.17 15.97
N SER A 7 4.25 -14.05 15.05
CA SER A 7 4.33 -13.77 13.62
C SER A 7 2.94 -13.29 13.20
N VAL A 8 2.78 -11.98 13.03
CA VAL A 8 1.67 -11.43 12.23
C VAL A 8 2.29 -10.82 10.98
N VAL A 9 2.99 -11.65 10.21
CA VAL A 9 2.87 -11.52 8.76
C VAL A 9 1.43 -11.95 8.51
N ALA A 10 0.54 -10.97 8.40
CA ALA A 10 -0.76 -11.20 7.80
C ALA A 10 -0.46 -11.65 6.38
N GLY A 11 -0.28 -12.97 6.22
CA GLY A 11 -0.30 -13.61 4.93
C GLY A 11 -1.62 -13.19 4.33
N ILE A 12 -1.55 -12.22 3.42
CA ILE A 12 -2.63 -11.89 2.53
C ILE A 12 -2.87 -13.22 1.82
N THR A 13 -3.87 -13.94 2.31
CA THR A 13 -4.52 -14.93 1.49
C THR A 13 -5.00 -14.12 0.30
N LEU A 14 -4.19 -14.16 -0.76
CA LEU A 14 -4.63 -14.03 -2.12
C LEU A 14 -5.77 -15.04 -2.23
N SER A 15 -6.97 -14.62 -1.83
CA SER A 15 -8.15 -15.12 -2.44
C SER A 15 -7.99 -14.65 -3.86
N ALA A 16 -7.29 -15.47 -4.65
CA ALA A 16 -7.50 -15.55 -6.05
C ALA A 16 -9.02 -15.67 -6.17
N VAL A 17 -9.67 -14.53 -6.37
CA VAL A 17 -10.83 -14.49 -7.22
C VAL A 17 -10.22 -14.92 -8.54
N ALA A 18 -10.12 -16.23 -8.73
CA ALA A 18 -10.29 -16.85 -10.00
C ALA A 18 -11.66 -16.33 -10.45
N GLY A 19 -11.66 -15.12 -11.00
CA GLY A 19 -12.60 -14.73 -12.01
C GLY A 19 -12.43 -15.83 -13.01
N ALA A 20 -13.33 -16.81 -12.93
CA ALA A 20 -13.50 -17.76 -13.99
C ALA A 20 -13.43 -16.92 -15.25
N GLY A 21 -12.42 -17.18 -16.08
CA GLY A 21 -12.38 -16.73 -17.45
C GLY A 21 -13.63 -17.29 -18.11
N ALA A 22 -14.76 -16.64 -17.87
CA ALA A 22 -15.78 -16.54 -18.86
C ALA A 22 -15.09 -15.78 -19.97
N ILE A 23 -14.61 -16.52 -20.97
CA ILE A 23 -14.52 -15.99 -22.31
C ILE A 23 -15.93 -15.49 -22.59
N ALA A 24 -16.18 -14.22 -22.25
CA ALA A 24 -17.44 -13.58 -22.49
C ALA A 24 -17.54 -13.58 -24.01
N SER A 25 -18.39 -14.48 -24.53
CA SER A 25 -18.99 -14.30 -25.84
C SER A 25 -19.38 -12.83 -25.94
N PRO A 26 -19.12 -12.11 -27.04
CA PRO A 26 -19.24 -10.66 -27.09
C PRO A 26 -20.61 -10.29 -26.54
N ALA A 27 -20.62 -9.81 -25.30
CA ALA A 27 -21.84 -9.49 -24.60
C ALA A 27 -22.43 -8.37 -25.43
N GLN A 28 -23.61 -8.61 -26.03
CA GLN A 28 -24.31 -7.55 -26.75
C GLN A 28 -24.35 -6.33 -25.83
N ALA A 29 -23.75 -5.24 -26.30
CA ALA A 29 -23.63 -4.00 -25.55
C ALA A 29 -25.00 -3.68 -24.94
N ALA A 30 -25.07 -3.67 -23.61
CA ALA A 30 -26.33 -3.37 -22.96
C ALA A 30 -26.73 -1.94 -23.32
N SER A 31 -27.99 -1.72 -23.69
CA SER A 31 -28.45 -0.38 -24.07
C SER A 31 -28.71 0.53 -22.86
N SER A 32 -28.72 -0.04 -21.65
CA SER A 32 -28.90 0.68 -20.39
C SER A 32 -28.23 -0.06 -19.24
N GLY A 33 -27.68 0.67 -18.27
CA GLY A 33 -27.28 0.10 -16.98
C GLY A 33 -28.50 -0.25 -16.12
N ILE A 34 -28.30 -0.99 -15.03
CA ILE A 34 -29.36 -1.43 -14.11
C ILE A 34 -28.96 -1.16 -12.66
N ALA A 35 -29.77 -0.34 -11.97
CA ALA A 35 -29.63 -0.10 -10.53
C ALA A 35 -30.64 -0.93 -9.72
N SER A 36 -30.21 -1.53 -8.62
CA SER A 36 -31.06 -2.37 -7.77
C SER A 36 -30.67 -2.33 -6.29
N VAL A 37 -31.66 -2.49 -5.41
CA VAL A 37 -31.46 -2.74 -3.98
C VAL A 37 -31.23 -4.24 -3.77
N THR A 38 -30.05 -4.61 -3.29
CA THR A 38 -29.63 -6.02 -3.12
C THR A 38 -29.86 -6.54 -1.70
N SER A 39 -29.96 -5.66 -0.71
CA SER A 39 -30.27 -6.03 0.68
C SER A 39 -31.00 -4.91 1.43
N SER A 40 -31.19 -5.04 2.74
CA SER A 40 -31.82 -3.99 3.55
C SER A 40 -31.03 -2.67 3.62
N THR A 41 -29.75 -2.68 3.26
CA THR A 41 -28.81 -1.53 3.33
C THR A 41 -27.91 -1.37 2.11
N LYS A 42 -27.99 -2.25 1.09
CA LYS A 42 -27.05 -2.24 -0.05
C LYS A 42 -27.74 -1.92 -1.37
N VAL A 43 -27.08 -1.11 -2.19
CA VAL A 43 -27.48 -0.77 -3.56
C VAL A 43 -26.37 -1.22 -4.51
N GLN A 44 -26.74 -1.71 -5.69
CA GLN A 44 -25.80 -2.10 -6.73
C GLN A 44 -26.19 -1.44 -8.05
N TYR A 45 -25.20 -0.97 -8.79
CA TYR A 45 -25.32 -0.54 -10.17
C TYR A 45 -24.40 -1.36 -11.07
N LYS A 46 -24.96 -1.91 -12.14
CA LYS A 46 -24.21 -2.51 -13.25
C LYS A 46 -24.41 -1.62 -14.46
N ALA A 47 -23.35 -1.00 -14.96
CA ALA A 47 -23.43 -0.06 -16.05
C ALA A 47 -23.72 -0.75 -17.39
N ALA A 48 -23.93 0.06 -18.43
CA ALA A 48 -24.13 -0.44 -19.77
C ALA A 48 -22.77 -0.84 -20.38
N SER A 49 -22.56 -2.14 -20.63
CA SER A 49 -21.36 -2.60 -21.32
C SER A 49 -21.27 -2.07 -22.77
N GLY A 50 -20.06 -1.90 -23.27
CA GLY A 50 -19.77 -1.34 -24.59
C GLY A 50 -20.03 0.17 -24.67
N LYS A 51 -20.29 0.82 -23.54
CA LYS A 51 -20.53 2.26 -23.44
C LYS A 51 -19.54 2.84 -22.45
N GLN A 52 -19.06 4.02 -22.76
CA GLN A 52 -18.40 4.84 -21.75
C GLN A 52 -19.50 5.44 -20.85
N ASN A 53 -19.34 5.29 -19.55
CA ASN A 53 -20.25 5.64 -18.47
C ASN A 53 -19.65 6.79 -17.64
N ARG A 54 -20.50 7.51 -16.93
CA ARG A 54 -20.12 8.55 -15.97
C ARG A 54 -21.10 8.50 -14.82
N VAL A 55 -20.81 7.65 -13.84
CA VAL A 55 -21.67 7.32 -12.72
C VAL A 55 -21.43 8.29 -11.57
N VAL A 56 -22.43 9.07 -11.21
CA VAL A 56 -22.44 9.91 -10.01
C VAL A 56 -23.45 9.37 -9.02
N ILE A 57 -23.00 9.17 -7.80
CA ILE A 57 -23.80 8.61 -6.70
C ILE A 57 -24.08 9.72 -5.72
N THR A 58 -25.35 9.93 -5.40
CA THR A 58 -25.77 10.90 -4.35
C THR A 58 -26.73 10.23 -3.38
N ARG A 59 -26.85 10.78 -2.16
CA ARG A 59 -27.72 10.23 -1.12
C ARG A 59 -28.63 11.29 -0.51
N SER A 60 -29.87 10.89 -0.24
CA SER A 60 -30.81 11.62 0.62
C SER A 60 -31.51 10.64 1.56
N GLY A 61 -31.13 10.68 2.84
CA GLY A 61 -31.65 9.77 3.87
C GLY A 61 -31.40 8.29 3.55
N ARG A 62 -32.45 7.54 3.24
CA ARG A 62 -32.37 6.11 2.83
C ARG A 62 -32.34 5.88 1.33
N THR A 63 -32.32 6.94 0.54
CA THR A 63 -32.40 6.86 -0.91
C THR A 63 -31.05 7.20 -1.53
N ILE A 64 -30.55 6.30 -2.35
CA ILE A 64 -29.39 6.52 -3.24
C ILE A 64 -29.91 6.90 -4.62
N THR A 65 -29.34 7.92 -5.23
CA THR A 65 -29.56 8.21 -6.65
C THR A 65 -28.32 7.79 -7.41
N ILE A 66 -28.52 6.99 -8.45
CA ILE A 66 -27.52 6.69 -9.47
C ILE A 66 -27.85 7.56 -10.67
N ASP A 67 -26.90 8.39 -11.08
CA ASP A 67 -26.94 9.21 -12.28
C ASP A 67 -25.81 8.78 -13.20
N ASP A 68 -26.14 8.42 -14.43
CA ASP A 68 -25.15 8.07 -15.44
C ASP A 68 -25.26 9.03 -16.63
N ARG A 69 -24.31 9.00 -17.56
CA ARG A 69 -24.48 9.60 -18.89
C ARG A 69 -25.27 8.71 -19.85
N VAL A 70 -25.34 7.40 -19.58
CA VAL A 70 -26.13 6.43 -20.36
C VAL A 70 -27.49 6.18 -19.72
N PRO A 71 -28.48 5.66 -20.46
CA PRO A 71 -29.77 5.31 -19.86
C PRO A 71 -29.63 4.31 -18.70
N VAL A 72 -30.41 4.51 -17.63
CA VAL A 72 -30.43 3.64 -16.46
C VAL A 72 -31.83 3.04 -16.26
N SER A 73 -31.86 1.72 -16.14
CA SER A 73 -33.05 0.93 -15.85
C SER A 73 -33.21 0.72 -14.34
N ALA A 74 -34.46 0.84 -13.87
CA ALA A 74 -34.80 0.65 -12.46
C ALA A 74 -35.09 -0.83 -12.19
N GLY A 75 -34.22 -1.49 -11.44
CA GLY A 75 -34.42 -2.82 -10.90
C GLY A 75 -35.18 -2.83 -9.57
N LYS A 76 -35.08 -3.95 -8.84
CA LYS A 76 -35.76 -4.17 -7.56
C LYS A 76 -35.44 -3.04 -6.57
N GLY A 77 -36.47 -2.47 -5.94
CA GLY A 77 -36.33 -1.43 -4.92
C GLY A 77 -35.94 -0.04 -5.45
N CYS A 78 -35.91 0.13 -6.77
CA CYS A 78 -35.55 1.39 -7.42
C CYS A 78 -36.67 1.92 -8.32
N LYS A 79 -36.65 3.21 -8.60
CA LYS A 79 -37.61 3.94 -9.45
C LYS A 79 -36.89 4.92 -10.35
N LYS A 80 -37.31 5.00 -11.62
CA LYS A 80 -36.82 6.01 -12.56
C LYS A 80 -37.19 7.42 -12.09
N VAL A 81 -36.30 8.38 -12.29
CA VAL A 81 -36.61 9.80 -12.11
C VAL A 81 -37.48 10.26 -13.28
N LYS A 82 -38.62 10.91 -12.99
CA LYS A 82 -39.56 11.30 -14.05
C LYS A 82 -38.92 12.32 -14.99
N GLY A 83 -39.01 12.06 -16.29
CA GLY A 83 -38.45 12.93 -17.32
C GLY A 83 -36.95 12.75 -17.55
N ASP A 84 -36.31 11.85 -16.81
CA ASP A 84 -34.87 11.62 -16.88
C ASP A 84 -34.57 10.13 -17.08
N LYS A 85 -33.93 9.81 -18.19
CA LYS A 85 -33.63 8.42 -18.56
C LYS A 85 -32.33 7.92 -17.95
N THR A 86 -31.49 8.80 -17.42
CA THR A 86 -30.16 8.43 -16.92
C THR A 86 -30.12 8.36 -15.39
N ARG A 87 -31.20 8.77 -14.72
CA ARG A 87 -31.31 8.73 -13.26
C ARG A 87 -32.30 7.73 -12.71
N VAL A 88 -31.86 6.99 -11.71
CA VAL A 88 -32.68 6.08 -10.91
C VAL A 88 -32.44 6.33 -9.42
N THR A 89 -33.52 6.30 -8.65
CA THR A 89 -33.49 6.37 -7.17
C THR A 89 -33.75 4.99 -6.58
N CYS A 90 -32.94 4.56 -5.63
CA CYS A 90 -33.02 3.28 -4.95
C CYS A 90 -33.20 3.50 -3.45
N THR A 91 -34.32 3.05 -2.88
CA THR A 91 -34.64 3.27 -1.45
C THR A 91 -34.49 1.98 -0.67
N THR A 92 -33.52 1.93 0.24
CA THR A 92 -33.25 0.78 1.10
C THR A 92 -34.19 0.74 2.31
N LYS A 93 -34.35 -0.42 2.97
CA LYS A 93 -35.21 -0.55 4.17
C LYS A 93 -34.62 0.18 5.39
N LYS A 94 -33.29 0.09 5.57
CA LYS A 94 -32.51 0.77 6.61
C LYS A 94 -31.58 1.81 5.96
N ALA A 95 -30.80 2.55 6.75
CA ALA A 95 -29.78 3.45 6.21
C ALA A 95 -28.82 2.69 5.27
N PRO A 96 -28.53 3.22 4.06
CA PRO A 96 -27.57 2.63 3.14
C PRO A 96 -26.21 2.48 3.81
N SER A 97 -25.59 1.31 3.64
CA SER A 97 -24.29 0.99 4.21
C SER A 97 -23.24 0.66 3.16
N ARG A 98 -23.66 0.34 1.92
CA ARG A 98 -22.75 0.12 0.79
C ARG A 98 -23.42 0.37 -0.56
N VAL A 99 -22.70 0.96 -1.48
CA VAL A 99 -22.99 0.99 -2.92
C VAL A 99 -21.96 0.14 -3.66
N THR A 100 -22.38 -0.65 -4.64
CA THR A 100 -21.46 -1.45 -5.47
C THR A 100 -21.65 -1.11 -6.94
N ILE A 101 -20.57 -0.74 -7.62
CA ILE A 101 -20.58 -0.21 -9.00
C ILE A 101 -19.71 -1.09 -9.89
N TYR A 102 -20.21 -1.42 -11.06
CA TYR A 102 -19.47 -2.12 -12.12
C TYR A 102 -19.62 -1.34 -13.42
N THR A 103 -18.53 -0.94 -14.07
CA THR A 103 -18.58 -0.22 -15.37
C THR A 103 -17.98 -1.01 -16.55
N TYR A 104 -17.10 -1.96 -16.25
CA TYR A 104 -16.62 -3.07 -17.11
C TYR A 104 -15.63 -2.69 -18.21
N ASP A 105 -15.92 -1.66 -19.01
CA ASP A 105 -15.18 -1.36 -20.23
C ASP A 105 -15.24 0.12 -20.63
N ARG A 106 -14.23 0.55 -21.40
CA ARG A 106 -13.97 1.95 -21.79
C ARG A 106 -13.52 2.79 -20.61
N ASN A 107 -13.09 4.01 -20.94
CA ASN A 107 -12.63 5.01 -19.98
C ASN A 107 -13.81 5.61 -19.21
N ASP A 108 -14.27 4.92 -18.18
CA ASP A 108 -15.40 5.27 -17.35
C ASP A 108 -15.03 6.26 -16.24
N VAL A 109 -16.07 6.87 -15.66
CA VAL A 109 -15.92 7.73 -14.49
C VAL A 109 -16.92 7.31 -13.43
N ILE A 110 -16.47 7.15 -12.18
CA ILE A 110 -17.31 6.84 -11.02
C ILE A 110 -17.03 7.88 -9.93
N VAL A 111 -18.07 8.50 -9.36
CA VAL A 111 -17.94 9.50 -8.29
C VAL A 111 -18.94 9.21 -7.17
N ASN A 112 -18.43 8.94 -5.97
CA ASN A 112 -19.22 8.75 -4.76
C ASN A 112 -19.36 10.06 -3.97
N ASN A 113 -20.42 10.83 -4.22
CA ASN A 113 -20.73 12.05 -3.45
C ASN A 113 -21.60 11.72 -2.21
N THR A 114 -21.27 10.65 -1.50
CA THR A 114 -22.06 10.19 -0.35
C THR A 114 -21.17 9.86 0.85
N ASP A 115 -21.82 9.73 2.00
CA ASP A 115 -21.25 9.21 3.25
C ASP A 115 -21.41 7.68 3.36
N VAL A 116 -21.47 6.97 2.23
CA VAL A 116 -21.69 5.51 2.15
C VAL A 116 -20.48 4.86 1.50
N ARG A 117 -20.02 3.76 2.08
CA ARG A 117 -18.95 2.94 1.50
C ARG A 117 -19.27 2.48 0.08
N MET A 118 -18.29 2.46 -0.79
CA MET A 118 -18.34 2.02 -2.17
C MET A 118 -17.51 0.76 -2.35
N SER A 119 -17.97 -0.10 -3.26
CA SER A 119 -17.11 -1.08 -3.93
C SER A 119 -17.20 -0.81 -5.43
N ALA A 120 -16.12 -0.38 -6.05
CA ALA A 120 -16.06 -0.06 -7.47
C ALA A 120 -15.18 -1.06 -8.22
N PHE A 121 -15.65 -1.49 -9.39
CA PHE A 121 -14.93 -2.36 -10.32
C PHE A 121 -15.06 -1.73 -11.71
N SER A 122 -14.06 -0.97 -12.15
CA SER A 122 -14.18 -0.17 -13.38
C SER A 122 -13.80 -0.94 -14.65
N GLY A 123 -12.86 -1.87 -14.57
CA GLY A 123 -12.74 -2.96 -15.54
C GLY A 123 -11.61 -2.73 -16.55
N SER A 124 -11.93 -2.26 -17.75
CA SER A 124 -10.90 -2.07 -18.80
C SER A 124 -11.02 -0.70 -19.45
N GLY A 125 -9.88 -0.07 -19.76
CA GLY A 125 -9.83 1.32 -20.23
C GLY A 125 -9.20 2.20 -19.17
N SER A 126 -8.91 3.45 -19.50
CA SER A 126 -8.36 4.41 -18.53
C SER A 126 -9.47 5.07 -17.73
N ASP A 127 -9.74 4.53 -16.56
CA ASP A 127 -10.85 4.88 -15.68
C ASP A 127 -10.49 6.00 -14.70
N THR A 128 -11.52 6.69 -14.20
CA THR A 128 -11.38 7.62 -13.08
C THR A 128 -12.42 7.32 -12.03
N VAL A 129 -11.97 6.85 -10.87
CA VAL A 129 -12.82 6.49 -9.73
C VAL A 129 -12.52 7.41 -8.58
N THR A 130 -13.57 8.02 -8.03
CA THR A 130 -13.46 8.87 -6.85
C THR A 130 -14.40 8.37 -5.76
N GLY A 131 -13.81 8.04 -4.62
CA GLY A 131 -14.46 7.63 -3.39
C GLY A 131 -15.24 8.73 -2.69
N GLY A 132 -15.76 8.37 -1.52
CA GLY A 132 -16.59 9.18 -0.63
C GLY A 132 -15.87 9.54 0.65
N SER A 133 -16.62 9.76 1.73
CA SER A 133 -16.05 10.11 3.04
C SER A 133 -15.96 8.90 3.99
N ARG A 134 -15.93 7.68 3.45
CA ARG A 134 -15.91 6.42 4.19
C ARG A 134 -15.02 5.45 3.43
N GLY A 135 -14.42 4.52 4.16
CA GLY A 135 -13.68 3.39 3.57
C GLY A 135 -14.35 2.66 2.41
N ASP A 136 -13.85 2.96 1.23
CA ASP A 136 -14.20 2.46 -0.07
C ASP A 136 -13.22 1.37 -0.51
N ALA A 137 -13.67 0.52 -1.43
CA ALA A 137 -12.84 -0.50 -2.06
C ALA A 137 -12.90 -0.29 -3.56
N ILE A 138 -11.79 0.06 -4.19
CA ILE A 138 -11.71 0.43 -5.60
C ILE A 138 -10.75 -0.52 -6.30
N GLN A 139 -11.25 -1.25 -7.29
CA GLN A 139 -10.42 -2.01 -8.23
C GLN A 139 -10.55 -1.35 -9.60
N ALA A 140 -9.48 -0.71 -10.06
CA ALA A 140 -9.47 0.07 -11.29
C ALA A 140 -9.44 -0.83 -12.53
N GLY A 141 -8.54 -1.82 -12.55
CA GLY A 141 -8.52 -2.88 -13.56
C GLY A 141 -7.42 -2.67 -14.59
N SER A 142 -7.69 -2.99 -15.85
CA SER A 142 -6.67 -2.83 -16.89
C SER A 142 -6.75 -1.47 -17.55
N GLY A 143 -5.67 -0.72 -17.61
CA GLY A 143 -5.65 0.61 -18.19
C GLY A 143 -4.64 1.50 -17.50
N ASN A 144 -4.71 2.79 -17.78
CA ASN A 144 -3.95 3.76 -17.00
C ASN A 144 -4.97 4.55 -16.21
N ASP A 145 -5.19 4.13 -14.98
CA ASP A 145 -6.34 4.52 -14.18
C ASP A 145 -6.00 5.60 -13.15
N LYS A 146 -7.05 6.25 -12.66
CA LYS A 146 -6.97 7.18 -11.53
C LYS A 146 -7.96 6.80 -10.46
N ALA A 147 -7.48 6.47 -9.28
CA ALA A 147 -8.31 6.21 -8.11
C ALA A 147 -7.96 7.18 -6.98
N ASP A 148 -9.00 7.78 -6.39
CA ASP A 148 -8.90 8.71 -5.25
C ASP A 148 -9.89 8.23 -4.18
N GLY A 149 -9.41 7.70 -3.06
CA GLY A 149 -10.22 7.21 -1.94
C GLY A 149 -10.94 8.33 -1.18
N ARG A 150 -10.27 9.49 -1.10
CA ARG A 150 -10.61 10.70 -0.37
C ARG A 150 -10.56 10.57 1.14
N GLY A 151 -11.39 9.73 1.75
CA GLY A 151 -11.42 9.75 3.21
C GLY A 151 -12.01 8.55 3.91
N GLY A 152 -11.33 8.25 5.02
CA GLY A 152 -11.46 7.09 5.88
C GLY A 152 -10.93 5.83 5.20
N MET A 153 -10.06 5.07 5.86
CA MET A 153 -9.51 3.74 5.48
C MET A 153 -10.10 3.09 4.21
N ASP A 154 -9.48 3.44 3.09
CA ASP A 154 -9.75 3.02 1.75
C ASP A 154 -8.85 1.84 1.35
N THR A 155 -9.27 1.13 0.31
CA THR A 155 -8.48 0.07 -0.29
C THR A 155 -8.50 0.22 -1.81
N LEU A 156 -7.33 0.44 -2.41
CA LEU A 156 -7.18 0.77 -3.82
C LEU A 156 -6.29 -0.28 -4.50
N TRP A 157 -6.79 -0.84 -5.60
CA TRP A 157 -6.02 -1.71 -6.49
C TRP A 157 -5.98 -1.11 -7.90
N GLY A 158 -4.77 -0.84 -8.39
CA GLY A 158 -4.50 -0.42 -9.77
C GLY A 158 -4.81 -1.54 -10.76
N MET A 159 -4.07 -2.66 -10.60
CA MET A 159 -4.10 -3.88 -11.41
C MET A 159 -3.09 -3.86 -12.56
N THR A 160 -3.47 -3.50 -13.79
CA THR A 160 -2.50 -3.51 -14.89
C THR A 160 -2.48 -2.21 -15.67
N GLY A 161 -1.28 -1.72 -15.96
CA GLY A 161 -1.01 -0.48 -16.66
C GLY A 161 -0.55 0.61 -15.71
N ASN A 162 -0.36 1.84 -16.21
CA ASN A 162 0.31 2.88 -15.43
C ASN A 162 -0.72 3.72 -14.67
N ASP A 163 -0.89 3.41 -13.39
CA ASP A 163 -1.96 3.90 -12.55
C ASP A 163 -1.54 5.07 -11.67
N THR A 164 -2.53 5.81 -11.20
CA THR A 164 -2.35 6.83 -10.15
C THR A 164 -3.36 6.58 -9.04
N LEU A 165 -2.86 6.17 -7.88
CA LEU A 165 -3.64 5.90 -6.68
C LEU A 165 -3.39 6.99 -5.64
N ARG A 166 -4.46 7.41 -4.97
CA ARG A 166 -4.42 8.39 -3.88
C ARG A 166 -5.33 7.92 -2.76
N GLY A 167 -4.79 7.64 -1.58
CA GLY A 167 -5.55 7.23 -0.39
C GLY A 167 -6.46 8.35 0.08
N GLY A 168 -5.85 9.44 0.55
CA GLY A 168 -6.54 10.67 0.92
C GLY A 168 -6.44 10.95 2.40
N THR A 169 -7.40 10.50 3.21
CA THR A 169 -7.34 10.71 4.66
C THR A 169 -7.70 9.43 5.39
N GLY A 170 -7.02 9.15 6.49
CA GLY A 170 -7.15 7.89 7.22
C GLY A 170 -6.21 6.82 6.68
N ASP A 171 -6.10 5.73 7.43
CA ASP A 171 -5.11 4.67 7.18
C ASP A 171 -5.51 3.81 5.98
N ASP A 172 -4.88 4.02 4.84
CA ASP A 172 -5.27 3.48 3.53
C ASP A 172 -4.35 2.35 3.06
N GLN A 173 -4.84 1.51 2.14
CA GLN A 173 -4.05 0.45 1.52
C GLN A 173 -4.05 0.59 0.00
N LEU A 174 -2.87 0.77 -0.59
CA LEU A 174 -2.67 1.02 -2.01
C LEU A 174 -1.79 -0.07 -2.62
N TRP A 175 -2.33 -0.82 -3.59
CA TRP A 175 -1.60 -1.83 -4.36
C TRP A 175 -1.70 -1.52 -5.85
N ALA A 176 -0.62 -1.06 -6.47
CA ALA A 176 -0.67 -0.69 -7.88
C ALA A 176 -0.51 -1.90 -8.81
N LEU A 177 0.35 -2.85 -8.46
CA LEU A 177 0.55 -4.15 -9.12
C LEU A 177 1.40 -4.03 -10.41
N GLU A 178 0.87 -4.31 -11.60
CA GLU A 178 1.70 -4.28 -12.82
C GLU A 178 1.64 -2.89 -13.47
N GLY A 179 2.75 -2.17 -13.58
CA GLY A 179 2.65 -0.81 -14.10
C GLY A 179 3.93 0.01 -14.09
N ASN A 180 3.76 1.32 -14.07
CA ASN A 180 4.78 2.29 -13.67
C ASN A 180 3.96 3.40 -13.02
N ASP A 181 3.80 3.25 -11.73
CA ASP A 181 2.65 3.74 -11.00
C ASP A 181 3.01 4.92 -10.13
N ARG A 182 1.97 5.61 -9.66
CA ARG A 182 2.09 6.71 -8.71
C ARG A 182 1.14 6.47 -7.57
N LEU A 183 1.68 6.30 -6.37
CA LEU A 183 0.92 6.08 -5.14
C LEU A 183 1.17 7.28 -4.23
N HIS A 184 0.09 7.82 -3.66
CA HIS A 184 0.14 8.84 -2.62
C HIS A 184 -0.75 8.36 -1.47
N GLY A 185 -0.20 8.11 -0.28
CA GLY A 185 -0.98 7.81 0.91
C GLY A 185 -1.81 9.02 1.36
N ASP A 186 -1.15 10.19 1.32
CA ASP A 186 -1.62 11.50 1.76
C ASP A 186 -1.62 11.65 3.30
N ALA A 187 -2.68 11.35 4.04
CA ALA A 187 -2.69 11.59 5.48
C ALA A 187 -3.29 10.42 6.23
N GLY A 188 -2.56 9.83 7.18
CA GLY A 188 -2.93 8.56 7.79
C GLY A 188 -1.72 7.66 7.84
N ASN A 189 -1.85 6.49 8.46
CA ASN A 189 -0.78 5.50 8.42
C ASN A 189 -1.07 4.53 7.27
N ASP A 190 -0.35 4.66 6.17
CA ASP A 190 -0.70 4.04 4.90
C ASP A 190 0.22 2.86 4.53
N ASP A 191 -0.36 1.84 3.88
CA ASP A 191 0.39 0.73 3.28
C ASP A 191 0.44 0.93 1.75
N LEU A 192 1.63 1.21 1.20
CA LEU A 192 1.85 1.46 -0.22
C LEU A 192 2.73 0.37 -0.86
N ASN A 193 2.20 -0.31 -1.87
CA ASN A 193 2.93 -1.31 -2.63
C ASN A 193 2.87 -0.99 -4.13
N GLY A 194 4.03 -0.66 -4.70
CA GLY A 194 4.20 -0.36 -6.12
C GLY A 194 3.91 -1.59 -6.98
N GLY A 195 4.61 -2.69 -6.68
CA GLY A 195 4.51 -3.91 -7.45
C GLY A 195 5.54 -3.94 -8.57
N GLN A 196 5.18 -4.49 -9.74
CA GLN A 196 6.10 -4.53 -10.87
C GLN A 196 6.17 -3.18 -11.58
N GLY A 197 7.38 -2.71 -11.80
CA GLY A 197 7.63 -1.60 -12.71
C GLY A 197 8.49 -0.55 -12.07
N ARG A 198 8.43 0.66 -12.62
CA ARG A 198 9.13 1.80 -12.03
C ARG A 198 8.12 2.70 -11.38
N ASP A 199 8.00 2.57 -10.08
CA ASP A 199 6.94 3.17 -9.31
C ASP A 199 7.44 4.38 -8.54
N HIS A 200 6.49 5.22 -8.15
CA HIS A 200 6.73 6.38 -7.32
C HIS A 200 5.74 6.36 -6.16
N LEU A 201 6.27 6.13 -4.97
CA LEU A 201 5.53 6.02 -3.72
C LEU A 201 5.85 7.23 -2.86
N ASP A 202 4.79 7.89 -2.39
CA ASP A 202 4.82 9.03 -1.48
C ASP A 202 3.86 8.70 -0.32
N GLY A 203 4.40 8.41 0.86
CA GLY A 203 3.61 8.06 2.05
C GLY A 203 2.71 9.22 2.45
N GLY A 204 3.32 10.37 2.74
CA GLY A 204 2.63 11.60 3.10
C GLY A 204 2.77 11.89 4.59
N ASP A 205 1.69 12.25 5.26
CA ASP A 205 1.68 12.50 6.70
C ASP A 205 1.27 11.22 7.46
N GLY A 206 2.15 10.64 8.28
CA GLY A 206 1.77 9.50 9.10
C GLY A 206 2.90 8.56 9.49
N ILE A 207 2.59 7.28 9.59
CA ILE A 207 3.57 6.20 9.73
C ILE A 207 3.28 5.26 8.58
N ASP A 208 4.07 5.38 7.52
CA ASP A 208 3.80 4.73 6.25
C ASP A 208 4.72 3.55 6.01
N TRP A 209 4.19 2.55 5.31
CA TRP A 209 4.91 1.34 4.90
C TRP A 209 5.02 1.31 3.39
N LEU A 210 6.24 1.40 2.88
CA LEU A 210 6.54 1.50 1.47
C LEU A 210 7.24 0.22 0.99
N TYR A 211 6.66 -0.36 -0.06
CA TYR A 211 7.17 -1.53 -0.76
C TYR A 211 7.25 -1.16 -2.24
N GLY A 212 8.45 -1.14 -2.81
CA GLY A 212 8.64 -1.04 -4.26
C GLY A 212 8.17 -2.33 -4.95
N ASP A 213 9.07 -2.97 -5.68
CA ASP A 213 8.85 -4.31 -6.21
C ASP A 213 9.27 -5.44 -5.25
N SER A 214 9.06 -6.68 -5.70
CA SER A 214 9.52 -7.89 -5.01
C SER A 214 10.19 -8.80 -6.03
N PRO A 215 11.24 -9.55 -5.65
CA PRO A 215 11.89 -10.48 -6.57
C PRO A 215 10.99 -11.61 -7.08
N HIS A 216 9.81 -11.80 -6.48
CA HIS A 216 8.80 -12.76 -6.92
C HIS A 216 7.85 -12.21 -7.99
N GLU A 217 7.85 -10.90 -8.20
CA GLU A 217 6.92 -10.20 -9.07
C GLU A 217 7.51 -9.96 -10.46
N GLY A 218 8.83 -9.97 -10.65
CA GLY A 218 9.38 -9.84 -11.99
C GLY A 218 10.87 -9.61 -12.04
N THR A 219 11.28 -8.81 -13.03
CA THR A 219 12.62 -8.22 -13.01
C THR A 219 12.53 -6.94 -12.19
N PRO A 220 13.28 -6.83 -11.09
CA PRO A 220 13.25 -5.65 -10.25
C PRO A 220 13.63 -4.39 -11.01
N ALA A 221 13.01 -3.28 -10.65
CA ALA A 221 13.06 -2.06 -11.43
C ALA A 221 13.10 -0.84 -10.52
N ALA A 222 13.86 0.17 -10.95
CA ALA A 222 14.11 1.38 -10.18
C ALA A 222 12.83 2.10 -9.73
N ASP A 223 12.60 2.04 -8.41
CA ASP A 223 11.52 2.70 -7.70
C ASP A 223 11.99 3.99 -7.00
N VAL A 224 11.03 4.84 -6.66
CA VAL A 224 11.24 6.00 -5.79
C VAL A 224 10.30 5.89 -4.61
N MET A 225 10.85 5.84 -3.40
CA MET A 225 10.10 5.69 -2.15
C MET A 225 10.39 6.88 -1.24
N LEU A 226 9.37 7.70 -1.00
CA LEU A 226 9.43 8.91 -0.16
C LEU A 226 8.49 8.70 1.03
N GLY A 227 9.02 8.79 2.26
CA GLY A 227 8.22 8.61 3.47
C GLY A 227 7.26 9.79 3.68
N GLY A 228 7.85 10.98 3.82
CA GLY A 228 7.11 12.22 3.99
C GLY A 228 7.25 12.76 5.41
N SER A 229 6.14 13.15 6.02
CA SER A 229 6.10 13.60 7.40
C SER A 229 5.78 12.42 8.33
N GLY A 230 6.70 12.08 9.22
CA GLY A 230 6.38 11.15 10.29
C GLY A 230 7.49 10.17 10.56
N SER A 231 7.16 8.87 10.68
CA SER A 231 8.15 7.82 10.89
C SER A 231 7.84 6.70 9.93
N ASP A 232 8.59 6.66 8.84
CA ASP A 232 8.23 5.87 7.67
C ASP A 232 9.18 4.70 7.46
N PHE A 233 8.67 3.66 6.79
CA PHE A 233 9.31 2.37 6.67
C PHE A 233 9.46 1.96 5.21
N VAL A 234 10.68 1.66 4.77
CA VAL A 234 10.94 1.00 3.47
C VAL A 234 11.31 -0.46 3.69
N HIS A 235 10.66 -1.35 2.94
CA HIS A 235 10.72 -2.79 3.15
C HIS A 235 11.22 -3.56 1.92
N TYR A 236 12.38 -4.20 2.06
CA TYR A 236 12.92 -5.15 1.08
C TYR A 236 12.71 -6.62 1.50
N ALA A 237 11.69 -6.89 2.31
CA ALA A 237 11.37 -8.24 2.74
C ALA A 237 11.12 -9.17 1.53
N GLY A 238 11.87 -10.26 1.46
CA GLY A 238 11.78 -11.25 0.37
C GLY A 238 12.89 -11.17 -0.66
N TYR A 239 13.71 -10.11 -0.64
CA TYR A 239 14.97 -10.08 -1.37
C TYR A 239 15.94 -11.13 -0.82
N THR A 240 16.65 -11.81 -1.73
CA THR A 240 17.56 -12.93 -1.39
C THR A 240 19.00 -12.66 -1.81
N LYS A 241 19.23 -11.52 -2.46
CA LYS A 241 20.57 -11.05 -2.82
C LYS A 241 20.91 -9.90 -1.88
N ALA A 242 22.21 -9.65 -1.74
CA ALA A 242 22.73 -8.49 -1.02
C ALA A 242 22.13 -7.18 -1.55
N LEU A 243 21.70 -6.35 -0.61
CA LEU A 243 21.14 -5.03 -0.82
C LEU A 243 22.13 -3.94 -0.37
N VAL A 244 22.04 -2.79 -1.01
CA VAL A 244 22.58 -1.53 -0.50
C VAL A 244 21.39 -0.60 -0.31
N ILE A 245 21.17 -0.13 0.91
CA ILE A 245 19.98 0.64 1.28
C ILE A 245 20.47 1.84 2.11
N ASP A 246 20.38 3.04 1.54
CA ASP A 246 20.85 4.27 2.16
C ASP A 246 19.70 5.31 2.16
N ALA A 247 19.22 5.72 3.35
CA ALA A 247 18.13 6.71 3.47
C ALA A 247 18.65 8.16 3.31
N ASP A 248 19.36 8.46 2.22
CA ASP A 248 20.01 9.76 2.01
C ASP A 248 19.42 10.60 0.86
N GLY A 249 18.43 10.07 0.14
CA GLY A 249 17.79 10.74 -0.99
C GLY A 249 18.65 10.80 -2.26
N ALA A 250 19.78 10.09 -2.30
CA ALA A 250 20.57 9.93 -3.51
C ALA A 250 19.77 9.12 -4.54
N ARG A 251 20.04 9.40 -5.82
CA ARG A 251 19.22 8.87 -6.90
C ARG A 251 19.87 7.62 -7.48
N GLY A 252 19.20 6.49 -7.34
CA GLY A 252 19.48 5.29 -8.11
C GLY A 252 20.64 4.45 -7.60
N ASP A 253 20.96 4.56 -6.31
CA ASP A 253 22.02 3.84 -5.62
C ASP A 253 21.51 2.81 -4.59
N ASP A 254 20.20 2.73 -4.40
CA ASP A 254 19.56 1.76 -3.50
C ASP A 254 19.11 0.47 -4.20
N GLY A 255 18.78 -0.51 -3.37
CA GLY A 255 18.26 -1.82 -3.75
C GLY A 255 19.34 -2.84 -4.06
N GLN A 256 18.99 -3.88 -4.82
CA GLN A 256 19.98 -4.87 -5.25
C GLN A 256 20.85 -4.31 -6.38
N ALA A 257 22.01 -4.92 -6.60
CA ALA A 257 22.90 -4.52 -7.69
C ALA A 257 22.20 -4.49 -9.07
N GLY A 258 22.05 -3.28 -9.62
CA GLY A 258 21.47 -3.01 -10.94
C GLY A 258 19.99 -2.64 -10.96
N GLU A 259 19.32 -2.60 -9.81
CA GLU A 259 17.91 -2.20 -9.65
C GLU A 259 17.75 -0.68 -9.68
N HIS A 260 18.57 0.03 -8.89
CA HIS A 260 18.67 1.49 -8.87
C HIS A 260 17.45 2.19 -8.27
N ASP A 261 17.05 1.77 -7.07
CA ASP A 261 16.02 2.46 -6.31
C ASP A 261 16.51 3.80 -5.78
N THR A 262 15.57 4.60 -5.28
CA THR A 262 15.82 5.86 -4.59
C THR A 262 14.99 5.89 -3.33
N ILE A 263 15.64 5.85 -2.18
CA ILE A 263 15.02 6.01 -0.88
C ILE A 263 15.18 7.46 -0.44
N GLY A 264 14.07 8.10 -0.10
CA GLY A 264 14.06 9.47 0.36
C GLY A 264 14.83 9.65 1.67
N ALA A 265 15.42 10.83 1.86
CA ALA A 265 16.04 11.21 3.13
C ALA A 265 15.02 11.46 4.26
N ASP A 266 13.74 11.32 3.94
CA ASP A 266 12.55 11.41 4.78
C ASP A 266 11.98 10.01 5.11
N VAL A 267 12.81 8.96 5.03
CA VAL A 267 12.48 7.61 5.50
C VAL A 267 13.36 7.30 6.70
N GLU A 268 12.75 6.98 7.85
CA GLU A 268 13.47 6.74 9.10
C GLU A 268 13.84 5.27 9.30
N SER A 269 13.06 4.33 8.75
CA SER A 269 13.18 2.91 9.08
C SER A 269 13.35 2.04 7.84
N LEU A 270 14.28 1.08 7.92
CA LEU A 270 14.66 0.22 6.79
C LEU A 270 14.68 -1.24 7.23
N LEU A 271 14.05 -2.10 6.42
CA LEU A 271 14.12 -3.56 6.56
C LEU A 271 14.83 -4.18 5.35
N GLY A 272 15.93 -4.88 5.63
CA GLY A 272 16.68 -5.69 4.67
C GLY A 272 15.97 -7.00 4.27
N GLY A 273 16.72 -7.84 3.57
CA GLY A 273 16.25 -9.10 3.01
C GLY A 273 16.84 -10.31 3.72
N SER A 274 17.19 -11.31 2.92
CA SER A 274 17.94 -12.51 3.37
C SER A 274 19.36 -12.54 2.78
N GLY A 275 19.84 -11.37 2.37
CA GLY A 275 21.09 -11.17 1.63
C GLY A 275 22.31 -11.14 2.55
N ASN A 276 23.29 -10.31 2.21
CA ASN A 276 24.24 -9.79 3.19
C ASN A 276 24.19 -8.30 2.92
N ASP A 277 23.36 -7.62 3.68
CA ASP A 277 22.83 -6.33 3.33
C ASP A 277 23.66 -5.22 3.97
N ARG A 278 23.76 -4.10 3.28
CA ARG A 278 24.33 -2.87 3.84
C ARG A 278 23.22 -1.85 3.99
N ILE A 279 22.94 -1.46 5.22
CA ILE A 279 21.90 -0.51 5.59
C ILE A 279 22.56 0.70 6.23
N THR A 280 22.19 1.90 5.76
CA THR A 280 22.58 3.17 6.37
C THR A 280 21.34 4.01 6.60
N GLY A 281 21.07 4.33 7.86
CA GLY A 281 20.04 5.28 8.25
C GLY A 281 20.43 6.73 7.99
N ASN A 282 19.67 7.65 8.56
CA ASN A 282 19.84 9.09 8.37
C ASN A 282 20.17 9.80 9.70
N ALA A 283 19.69 11.03 9.90
CA ALA A 283 19.95 11.81 11.11
C ALA A 283 18.74 11.87 12.06
N GLY A 284 17.66 11.18 11.73
CA GLY A 284 16.47 11.02 12.56
C GLY A 284 16.45 9.65 13.23
N ASN A 285 15.60 9.50 14.25
CA ASN A 285 15.45 8.25 14.99
C ASN A 285 14.85 7.17 14.10
N GLY A 286 15.59 6.08 13.89
CA GLY A 286 15.22 5.00 12.98
C GLY A 286 15.02 3.64 13.64
N SER A 287 14.38 2.74 12.89
CA SER A 287 14.30 1.32 13.20
C SER A 287 14.89 0.54 12.03
N PHE A 288 15.96 -0.20 12.28
CA PHE A 288 16.71 -0.91 11.25
C PHE A 288 16.74 -2.40 11.53
N SER A 289 16.52 -3.22 10.51
CA SER A 289 16.64 -4.68 10.63
C SER A 289 17.37 -5.25 9.42
N GLY A 290 18.42 -6.03 9.66
CA GLY A 290 19.22 -6.69 8.61
C GLY A 290 18.46 -7.83 7.95
N GLY A 291 17.86 -8.70 8.78
CA GLY A 291 17.08 -9.84 8.33
C GLY A 291 17.86 -11.14 8.46
N ASP A 292 17.85 -12.00 7.44
CA ASP A 292 18.78 -13.13 7.43
C ASP A 292 20.06 -12.68 6.71
N GLY A 293 21.23 -13.17 7.12
CA GLY A 293 22.48 -12.84 6.43
C GLY A 293 23.56 -12.33 7.35
N ASN A 294 24.67 -11.87 6.79
CA ASN A 294 25.72 -11.19 7.56
C ASN A 294 25.68 -9.72 7.16
N ASP A 295 24.95 -8.95 7.95
CA ASP A 295 24.56 -7.60 7.59
C ASP A 295 25.50 -6.56 8.19
N VAL A 296 25.51 -5.38 7.58
CA VAL A 296 26.23 -4.21 8.08
C VAL A 296 25.22 -3.07 8.18
N ILE A 297 24.95 -2.62 9.40
CA ILE A 297 23.94 -1.60 9.67
C ILE A 297 24.60 -0.43 10.39
N HIS A 298 24.42 0.76 9.82
CA HIS A 298 24.78 2.05 10.41
C HIS A 298 23.49 2.81 10.71
N GLY A 299 23.21 3.11 11.98
CA GLY A 299 22.04 3.88 12.41
C GLY A 299 22.13 5.32 11.94
N GLY A 300 23.25 5.96 12.22
CA GLY A 300 23.55 7.32 11.76
C GLY A 300 23.58 8.29 12.93
N ALA A 301 22.66 9.25 12.94
CA ALA A 301 22.44 10.09 14.12
C ALA A 301 20.97 10.03 14.51
N GLY A 302 20.66 10.41 15.75
CA GLY A 302 19.33 10.15 16.32
C GLY A 302 19.34 8.88 17.15
N VAL A 303 18.27 8.67 17.90
CA VAL A 303 18.15 7.49 18.78
C VAL A 303 17.56 6.33 18.00
N ASP A 304 18.40 5.36 17.66
CA ASP A 304 18.07 4.26 16.76
C ASP A 304 17.80 2.94 17.47
N SER A 305 16.99 2.11 16.83
CA SER A 305 16.78 0.71 17.22
C SER A 305 17.27 -0.20 16.09
N ILE A 306 18.34 -0.94 16.32
CA ILE A 306 19.00 -1.77 15.32
C ILE A 306 18.91 -3.26 15.72
N ASP A 307 18.35 -4.07 14.82
CA ASP A 307 18.32 -5.53 14.91
C ASP A 307 19.15 -6.15 13.77
N GLY A 308 20.19 -6.93 14.09
CA GLY A 308 20.99 -7.62 13.08
C GLY A 308 20.18 -8.69 12.37
N GLY A 309 19.60 -9.58 13.16
CA GLY A 309 18.79 -10.70 12.69
C GLY A 309 19.57 -12.02 12.76
N GLU A 310 19.46 -12.85 11.74
CA GLU A 310 20.11 -14.16 11.72
C GLU A 310 21.42 -14.11 10.92
N GLY A 311 22.56 -14.10 11.62
CA GLY A 311 23.86 -14.36 11.02
C GLY A 311 24.96 -13.62 11.75
N LYS A 312 26.03 -13.20 11.06
CA LYS A 312 27.17 -12.50 11.69
C LYS A 312 27.14 -11.03 11.33
N ASP A 313 26.53 -10.26 12.19
CA ASP A 313 26.18 -8.89 11.86
C ASP A 313 27.18 -7.91 12.44
N LYS A 314 27.23 -6.74 11.82
CA LYS A 314 27.96 -5.58 12.32
C LYS A 314 27.01 -4.42 12.43
N LEU A 315 26.71 -4.07 13.66
CA LEU A 315 25.76 -3.04 14.03
C LEU A 315 26.54 -1.86 14.59
N TYR A 316 26.28 -0.69 14.04
CA TYR A 316 26.87 0.58 14.44
C TYR A 316 25.73 1.54 14.76
N GLY A 317 25.60 1.93 16.03
CA GLY A 317 24.65 2.99 16.45
C GLY A 317 25.06 4.35 15.88
N ASP A 318 26.38 4.60 15.91
CA ASP A 318 27.06 5.80 15.43
C ASP A 318 26.94 7.00 16.38
N ALA A 319 25.88 7.80 16.35
CA ALA A 319 25.73 8.98 17.22
C ALA A 319 24.40 8.98 17.97
N ASP A 320 24.38 9.61 19.15
CA ASP A 320 23.24 9.60 20.10
C ASP A 320 23.02 8.22 20.77
N ASP A 321 21.99 8.07 21.59
CA ASP A 321 21.86 6.91 22.51
C ASP A 321 21.04 5.77 21.88
N ASP A 322 21.70 4.71 21.42
CA ASP A 322 21.07 3.69 20.57
C ASP A 322 20.71 2.38 21.28
N PHE A 323 19.80 1.61 20.68
CA PHE A 323 19.50 0.25 21.08
C PHE A 323 19.95 -0.75 20.00
N LEU A 324 20.93 -1.60 20.32
CA LEU A 324 21.49 -2.58 19.39
C LEU A 324 21.21 -4.01 19.87
N HIS A 325 20.66 -4.84 19.00
CA HIS A 325 20.37 -6.25 19.25
C HIS A 325 20.91 -7.11 18.09
N GLY A 326 21.68 -8.15 18.40
CA GLY A 326 22.26 -9.04 17.38
C GLY A 326 21.24 -9.86 16.60
N GLY A 327 20.08 -10.18 17.18
CA GLY A 327 19.01 -10.92 16.49
C GLY A 327 19.05 -12.44 16.66
N ASP A 328 20.19 -13.02 17.04
CA ASP A 328 20.39 -14.47 17.05
C ASP A 328 19.67 -15.19 18.22
N TYR A 329 18.51 -15.80 17.95
CA TYR A 329 17.80 -16.56 18.98
C TYR A 329 18.57 -17.81 19.45
N ASP A 330 19.52 -18.29 18.64
CA ASP A 330 20.33 -19.48 18.93
C ASP A 330 21.62 -19.19 19.73
N LYS A 331 21.97 -17.91 19.93
CA LYS A 331 23.06 -17.37 20.76
C LYS A 331 24.44 -17.96 20.44
N GLN A 332 24.65 -18.44 19.22
CA GLN A 332 25.86 -19.15 18.82
C GLN A 332 26.58 -18.52 17.65
N VAL A 333 26.00 -17.52 17.01
CA VAL A 333 26.71 -16.68 16.07
C VAL A 333 27.32 -15.51 16.85
N ALA A 334 28.22 -14.74 16.24
CA ALA A 334 28.98 -13.74 16.96
C ALA A 334 28.89 -12.44 16.19
N ASP A 335 28.18 -11.48 16.79
CA ASP A 335 27.92 -10.18 16.21
C ASP A 335 28.87 -9.13 16.78
N LEU A 336 29.06 -8.06 16.02
CA LEU A 336 29.70 -6.84 16.48
C LEU A 336 28.62 -5.81 16.74
N LEU A 337 28.51 -5.35 17.97
CA LEU A 337 27.65 -4.24 18.36
C LEU A 337 28.58 -3.10 18.80
N ASP A 338 28.67 -2.04 18.00
CA ASP A 338 29.42 -0.82 18.29
C ASP A 338 28.42 0.32 18.53
N GLY A 339 28.27 0.76 19.79
CA GLY A 339 27.36 1.85 20.14
C GLY A 339 27.70 3.17 19.44
N GLY A 340 28.98 3.39 19.12
CA GLY A 340 29.42 4.61 18.44
C GLY A 340 30.08 5.61 19.38
N GLY A 341 30.05 6.89 19.02
CA GLY A 341 30.82 7.96 19.67
C GLY A 341 29.94 9.02 20.33
N ASN A 342 29.67 8.85 21.62
CA ASN A 342 28.67 9.57 22.41
C ASN A 342 29.14 9.81 23.87
N GLU A 343 28.30 10.47 24.68
CA GLU A 343 28.61 10.84 26.08
C GLU A 343 28.52 9.64 27.02
N VAL A 344 29.22 9.65 28.17
CA VAL A 344 29.46 8.59 29.20
C VAL A 344 28.35 7.54 29.51
N THR A 345 27.09 7.73 29.11
CA THR A 345 25.94 6.82 29.24
C THR A 345 25.01 7.02 28.04
N GLY A 346 24.49 5.96 27.43
CA GLY A 346 23.54 6.08 26.32
C GLY A 346 23.18 4.75 25.69
N ASP A 347 24.17 4.12 25.04
CA ASP A 347 23.93 2.94 24.20
C ASP A 347 23.61 1.67 24.97
N HIS A 348 22.45 1.10 24.65
CA HIS A 348 22.03 -0.20 25.10
C HIS A 348 22.31 -1.28 24.05
N CYS A 349 23.41 -2.00 24.21
CA CYS A 349 23.67 -3.20 23.42
C CYS A 349 23.17 -4.46 24.15
N GLU A 350 22.20 -5.19 23.59
CA GLU A 350 21.77 -6.48 24.11
C GLU A 350 22.81 -7.56 23.78
N LYS A 351 23.50 -8.05 24.81
CA LYS A 351 24.62 -8.97 24.67
C LYS A 351 24.20 -10.45 24.70
N ALA A 352 24.54 -11.19 23.65
CA ALA A 352 24.66 -12.65 23.66
C ALA A 352 26.08 -13.12 24.02
N ALA A 353 26.25 -14.44 24.22
CA ALA A 353 27.45 -14.99 24.84
C ALA A 353 28.73 -14.81 24.01
N LYS A 354 28.61 -14.66 22.69
CA LYS A 354 29.74 -14.58 21.76
C LYS A 354 29.95 -13.19 21.18
N ASP A 355 29.02 -12.27 21.42
CA ASP A 355 29.04 -10.95 20.82
C ASP A 355 30.20 -10.12 21.33
N ILE A 356 30.68 -9.29 20.42
CA ILE A 356 31.72 -8.31 20.66
C ILE A 356 31.03 -6.96 20.81
N LEU A 357 31.08 -6.43 22.02
CA LEU A 357 30.61 -5.08 22.30
C LEU A 357 31.76 -4.08 22.19
N VAL A 358 31.52 -2.98 21.50
CA VAL A 358 32.42 -1.84 21.37
C VAL A 358 31.62 -0.60 21.76
N ARG A 359 32.17 0.23 22.67
CA ARG A 359 31.58 1.52 23.08
C ARG A 359 30.09 1.46 23.47
N CYS A 360 29.63 0.36 24.06
CA CYS A 360 28.28 0.28 24.64
C CYS A 360 28.29 0.87 26.06
N GLU A 361 27.34 1.75 26.37
CA GLU A 361 27.35 2.64 27.53
C GLU A 361 26.02 2.52 28.31
N TYR A 362 26.01 1.69 29.35
CA TYR A 362 24.81 1.41 30.17
C TYR A 362 24.63 2.33 31.39
#